data_AF-A0A661PJX1-F1
#
_entry.id   AF-A0A661PJX1-F1
#
_cell.length_a   1.000
_cell.length_b   1.000
_cell.length_c   1.000
_cell.angle_alpha   90.00
_cell.angle_beta   90.00
_cell.angle_gamma   90.00
#
_symmetry.space_group_name_H-M   'P 1'
#
loop_
_entity.id
_entity.type
_entity.pdbx_description
1 polymer ?
#
loop_
_entity_poly.entity_id
_entity_poly.type
_entity_poly.pdbx_seq_one_letter_code
_entity_poly.pdbx_strand_id
1 'polypeptide(L)'
;GNIAPVLVWHAPLAPGSYDIVIDANRNGFYNATTDGLDGGSPGFVVVANPPPSPPTDVPALAPPGIIALVGLLCVIAASRIRRRFN
;
A
#
# COMPACT_ATOMS: atom_id res chain seq x y z
N GLY A 1 -33.83 5.82 4.34
CA GLY A 1 -33.42 4.40 4.25
C GLY A 1 -31.94 4.33 4.51
N ASN A 2 -31.49 3.37 5.32
CA ASN A 2 -30.08 3.10 5.54
C ASN A 2 -29.79 1.74 4.91
N ILE A 3 -29.18 1.74 3.73
CA ILE A 3 -28.84 0.51 3.01
C ILE A 3 -27.34 0.35 3.14
N ALA A 4 -26.91 -0.78 3.71
CA ALA A 4 -25.50 -1.10 3.83
C ALA A 4 -24.88 -1.21 2.43
N PRO A 5 -23.62 -0.78 2.24
CA PRO A 5 -22.94 -0.92 0.97
C PRO A 5 -22.89 -2.41 0.57
N VAL A 6 -23.23 -2.68 -0.69
CA VAL A 6 -23.13 -4.01 -1.30
C VAL A 6 -21.90 -4.00 -2.21
N LEU A 7 -21.07 -5.04 -2.09
CA LEU A 7 -19.95 -5.23 -3.00
C LEU A 7 -20.49 -5.56 -4.40
N VAL A 8 -20.30 -4.65 -5.34
CA VAL A 8 -20.72 -4.84 -6.75
C VAL A 8 -19.62 -5.53 -7.57
N TRP A 9 -18.33 -5.33 -7.24
CA TRP A 9 -17.20 -5.87 -7.99
C TRP A 9 -16.03 -6.28 -7.09
N HIS A 10 -15.36 -7.39 -7.42
CA HIS A 10 -14.15 -7.85 -6.72
C HIS A 10 -12.90 -7.12 -7.25
N ALA A 11 -11.99 -6.77 -6.33
CA ALA A 11 -10.64 -6.28 -6.65
C ALA A 11 -9.70 -7.42 -7.10
N PRO A 12 -8.64 -7.12 -7.88
CA PRO A 12 -8.29 -5.82 -8.44
C PRO A 12 -9.09 -5.53 -9.72
N LEU A 13 -9.52 -4.27 -9.88
CA LEU A 13 -10.04 -3.80 -11.15
C LEU A 13 -8.87 -3.59 -12.12
N ALA A 14 -9.05 -3.97 -13.38
CA ALA A 14 -8.11 -3.61 -14.42
C ALA A 14 -8.15 -2.08 -14.64
N PRO A 15 -7.02 -1.43 -14.93
CA PRO A 15 -7.03 0.00 -15.26
C PRO A 15 -7.89 0.27 -16.49
N GLY A 16 -8.72 1.32 -16.44
CA GLY A 16 -9.66 1.63 -17.51
C GLY A 16 -10.72 2.66 -17.10
N SER A 17 -11.54 3.07 -18.07
CA SER A 17 -12.74 3.88 -17.84
C SER A 17 -13.96 2.97 -17.81
N TYR A 18 -14.79 3.15 -16.79
CA TYR A 18 -15.94 2.30 -16.51
C TYR A 18 -17.19 3.15 -16.29
N ASP A 19 -18.33 2.57 -16.62
CA ASP A 19 -19.66 3.11 -16.36
C ASP A 19 -20.54 1.99 -15.76
N ILE A 20 -21.67 2.36 -15.17
CA ILE A 20 -22.60 1.42 -14.55
C ILE A 20 -23.76 1.19 -15.51
N VAL A 21 -23.94 -0.09 -15.87
CA VAL A 21 -25.08 -0.56 -16.65
C VAL A 21 -25.97 -1.40 -15.76
N ILE A 22 -27.27 -1.09 -15.74
CA ILE A 22 -28.32 -1.85 -15.09
C ILE A 22 -29.04 -2.65 -16.17
N ASP A 23 -28.82 -3.97 -16.17
CA ASP A 23 -29.57 -4.91 -17.00
C ASP A 23 -31.00 -5.02 -16.48
N ALA A 24 -31.86 -4.15 -16.99
CA ALA A 24 -33.22 -4.00 -16.49
C ALA A 24 -34.12 -5.16 -16.93
N ASN A 25 -33.82 -5.76 -18.09
CA ASN A 25 -34.59 -6.87 -18.65
C ASN A 25 -34.02 -8.26 -18.27
N ARG A 26 -32.84 -8.30 -17.62
CA ARG A 26 -32.16 -9.49 -17.10
C ARG A 26 -31.76 -10.50 -18.16
N ASN A 27 -31.43 -10.05 -19.35
CA ASN A 27 -31.06 -10.94 -20.45
C ASN A 27 -29.54 -11.15 -20.57
N GLY A 28 -28.72 -10.42 -19.79
CA GLY A 28 -27.26 -10.48 -19.81
C GLY A 28 -26.61 -9.79 -21.01
N PHE A 29 -27.38 -9.05 -21.82
CA PHE A 29 -26.92 -8.34 -23.01
C PHE A 29 -27.27 -6.86 -22.93
N TYR A 30 -26.24 -6.02 -23.05
CA TYR A 30 -26.45 -4.59 -23.08
C TYR A 30 -27.27 -4.15 -24.30
N ASN A 31 -28.36 -3.43 -24.05
CA ASN A 31 -29.17 -2.74 -25.02
C ASN A 31 -29.56 -1.35 -24.49
N ALA A 32 -29.07 -0.30 -25.14
CA ALA A 32 -29.31 1.10 -24.77
C ALA A 32 -30.79 1.53 -24.75
N THR A 33 -31.69 0.77 -25.40
CA THR A 33 -33.14 1.07 -25.39
C THR A 33 -33.88 0.49 -24.19
N THR A 34 -33.35 -0.57 -23.58
CA THR A 34 -33.99 -1.28 -22.45
C THR A 34 -33.22 -1.18 -21.15
N ASP A 35 -31.91 -1.00 -21.22
CA ASP A 35 -31.03 -1.02 -20.06
C ASP A 35 -30.74 0.40 -19.58
N GLY A 36 -30.60 0.53 -18.26
CA GLY A 36 -30.21 1.79 -17.66
C GLY A 36 -28.70 1.97 -17.77
N LEU A 37 -28.26 3.01 -18.46
CA LEU A 37 -26.92 3.56 -18.27
C LEU A 37 -27.01 4.66 -17.21
N ASP A 38 -26.03 4.78 -16.33
CA ASP A 38 -25.92 5.92 -15.40
C ASP A 38 -25.56 7.22 -16.17
N GLY A 39 -26.45 7.65 -17.07
CA GLY A 39 -26.20 8.69 -18.06
C GLY A 39 -26.19 10.12 -17.52
N GLY A 40 -26.29 10.30 -16.20
CA GLY A 40 -26.32 11.61 -15.55
C GLY A 40 -24.98 12.05 -14.97
N SER A 41 -23.98 11.16 -14.90
CA SER A 41 -22.68 11.45 -14.31
C SER A 41 -21.55 10.90 -15.18
N PRO A 42 -20.35 11.52 -15.19
CA PRO A 42 -19.18 10.86 -15.72
C PRO A 42 -18.92 9.60 -14.88
N GLY A 43 -18.71 8.47 -15.55
CA GLY A 43 -18.31 7.22 -14.90
C GLY A 43 -16.99 7.35 -14.14
N PHE A 44 -16.39 6.22 -13.74
CA PHE A 44 -15.16 6.22 -12.94
C PHE A 44 -13.95 5.67 -13.70
N VAL A 45 -12.77 6.17 -13.34
CA VAL A 45 -11.50 5.69 -13.88
C VAL A 45 -10.79 4.87 -12.83
N VAL A 46 -10.44 3.64 -13.18
CA VAL A 46 -9.55 2.79 -12.40
C VAL A 46 -8.13 3.07 -12.87
N VAL A 47 -7.30 3.54 -11.95
CA VAL A 47 -5.87 3.75 -12.20
C VAL A 47 -5.07 2.58 -11.67
N ALA A 48 -3.98 2.22 -12.37
CA ALA A 48 -3.00 1.31 -11.81
C ALA A 48 -2.33 2.00 -10.61
N ASN A 49 -2.59 1.51 -9.41
CA ASN A 49 -1.78 1.93 -8.28
C ASN A 49 -0.39 1.30 -8.45
N PRO A 50 0.69 2.10 -8.52
CA PRO A 50 2.02 1.54 -8.47
C PRO A 50 2.16 0.73 -7.18
N PRO A 51 2.95 -0.36 -7.17
CA PRO A 51 3.27 -1.05 -5.94
C PRO A 51 3.74 -0.03 -4.90
N PRO A 52 3.35 -0.16 -3.63
CA PRO A 52 3.88 0.72 -2.58
C PRO A 52 5.40 0.67 -2.67
N SER A 53 6.04 1.84 -2.70
CA SER A 53 7.49 1.91 -2.64
C SER A 53 7.95 1.15 -1.39
N PRO A 54 9.00 0.31 -1.47
CA PRO A 54 9.55 -0.32 -0.29
C PRO A 54 9.79 0.75 0.79
N PRO A 55 9.49 0.47 2.07
CA PRO A 55 9.82 1.40 3.14
C PRO A 55 11.30 1.78 3.01
N THR A 56 11.59 3.08 3.04
CA THR A 56 12.97 3.60 2.99
C THR A 56 13.82 2.90 4.04
N ASP A 57 14.99 2.42 3.62
CA ASP A 57 15.90 1.61 4.41
C ASP A 57 16.02 2.09 5.86
N VAL A 58 15.81 1.17 6.80
CA VAL A 58 16.06 1.40 8.23
C VAL A 58 17.50 1.91 8.39
N PRO A 59 17.75 3.00 9.15
CA PRO A 59 19.10 3.51 9.31
C PRO A 59 20.05 2.44 9.88
N ALA A 60 20.88 1.87 9.01
CA ALA A 60 21.93 0.95 9.42
C ALA A 60 23.08 1.76 10.04
N LEU A 61 23.70 1.22 11.09
CA LEU A 61 24.88 1.84 11.67
C LEU A 61 26.00 1.86 10.61
N ALA A 62 26.34 3.07 10.14
CA ALA A 62 27.38 3.23 9.12
C ALA A 62 28.73 2.69 9.64
N PRO A 63 29.64 2.27 8.75
CA PRO A 63 30.95 1.74 9.14
C PRO A 63 31.72 2.59 10.17
N PRO A 64 31.72 3.94 10.11
CA PRO A 64 32.34 4.77 11.15
C PRO A 64 31.69 4.61 12.53
N GLY A 65 30.36 4.46 12.58
CA GLY A 65 29.62 4.22 13.81
C GLY A 65 29.97 2.86 14.44
N ILE A 66 30.21 1.83 13.62
CA ILE A 66 30.67 0.52 14.10
C ILE A 66 32.08 0.64 14.69
N ILE A 67 33.01 1.32 14.01
CA ILE A 67 34.38 1.51 14.48
C ILE A 67 34.40 2.25 15.82
N ALA A 68 33.64 3.33 15.94
CA ALA A 68 33.54 4.10 17.18
C ALA A 68 32.99 3.25 18.34
N LEU A 69 31.96 2.44 18.08
CA LEU A 69 31.35 1.57 19.08
C LEU A 69 32.34 0.50 19.57
N VAL A 70 33.01 -0.20 18.65
CA VAL A 70 34.01 -1.22 18.99
C VAL A 70 35.16 -0.60 19.79
N GLY A 71 35.69 0.54 19.35
CA GLY A 71 36.74 1.26 20.06
C GLY A 71 36.33 1.64 21.49
N LEU A 72 35.12 2.16 21.66
CA LEU A 72 34.58 2.51 22.98
C LEU A 72 34.46 1.28 23.88
N LEU A 73 33.96 0.16 23.37
CA LEU A 73 33.84 -1.09 24.12
C LEU A 73 35.20 -1.63 24.56
N CYS A 74 36.23 -1.55 23.71
CA CYS A 74 37.60 -1.93 24.07
C CYS A 74 38.16 -1.07 25.21
N VAL A 75 37.96 0.26 25.17
CA VAL A 75 38.39 1.18 26.24
C VAL A 75 37.68 0.88 27.55
N ILE A 76 36.36 0.66 27.51
CA ILE A 76 35.57 0.29 28.70
C ILE A 76 36.08 -1.04 29.27
N ALA A 77 36.29 -2.06 28.45
CA ALA A 77 36.81 -3.35 28.90
C ALA A 77 38.19 -3.22 29.56
N ALA A 78 39.14 -2.55 28.91
CA ALA A 78 40.48 -2.33 29.44
C ALA A 78 40.47 -1.54 30.76
N SER A 79 39.62 -0.50 30.86
CA SER A 79 39.50 0.29 32.09
C SER A 79 38.92 -0.53 33.27
N ARG A 80 37.94 -1.40 33.03
CA ARG A 80 37.38 -2.27 34.07
C ARG A 80 38.36 -3.34 34.51
N ILE A 81 39.12 -3.93 33.58
CA ILE A 81 40.17 -4.90 33.88
C ILE A 81 41.25 -4.23 34.75
N ARG A 82 41.76 -3.07 34.33
CA ARG A 82 42.80 -2.35 35.07
C ARG A 82 42.36 -1.96 36.49
N ARG A 83 41.11 -1.50 36.67
CA ARG A 83 40.54 -1.20 37.99
C ARG A 83 40.32 -2.41 38.89
N ARG A 84 40.31 -3.63 38.34
CA ARG A 84 40.17 -4.87 39.11
C ARG A 84 41.51 -5.38 39.64
N PHE A 85 42.60 -5.04 38.96
CA PHE A 85 43.96 -5.50 39.28
C PHE A 85 44.85 -4.43 39.94
N ASN A 86 44.34 -3.20 40.06
CA ASN A 86 44.85 -2.16 40.96
C ASN A 86 43.97 -2.09 42.21
#